data_AF-A0A1M5ZMC8-F1
#
_entry.id   AF-A0A1M5ZMC8-F1
#
_cell.length_a   1.000
_cell.length_b   1.000
_cell.length_c   1.000
_cell.angle_alpha   90.00
_cell.angle_beta   90.00
_cell.angle_gamma   90.00
#
_symmetry.space_group_name_H-M   'P 1'
#
loop_
_entity.id
_entity.type
_entity.pdbx_description
1 polymer ?
#
loop_
_entity_poly.entity_id
_entity_poly.type
_entity_poly.pdbx_seq_one_letter_code
_entity_poly.pdbx_strand_id
1 'polypeptide(L)' 'MNITVRKNRCPQNHPCPSLRVCPAGAMSQNGFEAPIIDQEKCISCKKCVKYCPMGAIQATE' A
#
# COMPACT_ATOMS: atom_id res chain seq x y z
N MET A 1 -12.85 -6.32 5.22
CA MET A 1 -11.52 -5.72 5.48
C MET A 1 -10.77 -5.55 4.19
N ASN A 2 -10.76 -4.32 3.69
CA ASN A 2 -10.04 -3.92 2.48
C ASN A 2 -8.82 -3.09 2.87
N ILE A 3 -7.73 -3.20 2.12
CA ILE A 3 -6.59 -2.29 2.31
C ILE A 3 -6.66 -1.21 1.23
N THR A 4 -6.68 0.05 1.66
CA THR A 4 -6.80 1.22 0.77
C THR A 4 -5.64 2.19 0.97
N VAL A 5 -5.33 2.98 -0.06
CA VAL A 5 -4.25 3.96 -0.05
C VAL A 5 -4.84 5.37 -0.10
N ARG A 6 -4.62 6.12 0.96
CA ARG A 6 -5.00 7.54 1.11
C ARG A 6 -4.00 8.41 0.36
N LYS A 7 -4.32 8.78 -0.89
CA LYS A 7 -3.44 9.60 -1.76
C LYS A 7 -3.02 10.92 -1.09
N ASN A 8 -3.91 11.55 -0.33
CA ASN A 8 -3.63 12.78 0.42
C ASN A 8 -2.57 12.62 1.54
N ARG A 9 -2.27 11.40 1.97
CA ARG A 9 -1.20 11.10 2.94
C ARG A 9 0.03 10.47 2.28
N CYS A 10 -0.02 10.18 0.98
CA CYS A 10 1.12 9.66 0.24
C CYS A 10 1.91 10.83 -0.36
N PRO A 11 3.21 10.98 -0.08
CA PRO A 11 4.01 12.09 -0.61
C PRO A 11 4.34 11.95 -2.10
N GLN A 12 4.13 10.77 -2.69
CA GLN A 12 4.30 10.48 -4.12
C GLN A 12 5.65 10.93 -4.72
N ASN A 13 6.74 10.80 -3.95
CA ASN A 13 8.06 11.32 -4.29
C ASN A 13 9.19 10.27 -4.19
N HIS A 14 8.83 9.00 -3.99
CA HIS A 14 9.80 7.91 -3.85
C HIS A 14 9.17 6.57 -4.28
N PRO A 15 10.01 5.56 -4.61
CA PRO A 15 9.55 4.18 -4.73
C PRO A 15 8.97 3.72 -3.40
N CYS A 16 7.70 3.34 -3.39
CA CYS A 16 6.99 3.02 -2.18
C CYS A 16 7.64 1.79 -1.51
N PRO A 17 8.17 1.95 -0.28
CA PRO A 17 8.99 0.92 0.33
C PRO A 17 8.12 -0.26 0.80
N SER A 18 6.80 -0.05 0.90
CA SER A 18 5.84 -1.10 1.26
C SER A 18 5.69 -2.16 0.16
N LEU A 19 5.97 -1.87 -1.13
CA LEU A 19 5.79 -2.84 -2.23
C LEU A 19 6.49 -4.17 -1.94
N ARG A 20 7.75 -4.10 -1.49
CA ARG A 20 8.57 -5.28 -1.21
C ARG A 20 8.14 -6.06 0.04
N VAL A 21 7.28 -5.48 0.87
CA VAL A 21 6.79 -6.09 2.11
C VAL A 21 5.52 -6.92 1.88
N CYS A 22 4.82 -6.73 0.74
CA CYS A 22 3.63 -7.51 0.44
C CYS A 22 4.00 -8.95 0.05
N PRO A 23 3.65 -9.97 0.85
CA PRO A 23 4.00 -11.36 0.55
C PRO A 23 3.18 -11.94 -0.61
N ALA A 24 2.01 -11.35 -0.90
CA ALA A 24 1.13 -11.80 -1.97
C ALA A 24 1.39 -11.12 -3.31
N GLY A 25 2.35 -10.18 -3.38
CA GLY A 25 2.60 -9.40 -4.59
C GLY A 25 1.40 -8.56 -5.04
N ALA A 26 0.52 -8.18 -4.11
CA ALA A 26 -0.73 -7.47 -4.39
C ALA A 26 -0.55 -5.95 -4.57
N MET A 27 0.67 -5.42 -4.54
CA MET A 27 0.92 -3.98 -4.62
C MET A 27 1.82 -3.63 -5.79
N SER A 28 1.41 -2.61 -6.53
CA SER A 28 2.13 -2.06 -7.69
C SER A 28 2.23 -0.55 -7.55
N GLN A 29 3.23 0.05 -8.18
CA GLN A 29 3.41 1.50 -8.22
C GLN A 29 3.79 1.92 -9.63
N ASN A 30 3.21 3.02 -10.09
CA ASN A 30 3.60 3.67 -11.33
C ASN A 30 4.51 4.85 -11.02
N GLY A 31 5.77 4.80 -11.44
CA GLY A 31 6.78 5.82 -11.10
C GLY A 31 6.84 6.09 -9.60
N PHE A 32 6.54 7.32 -9.17
CA PHE A 32 6.47 7.72 -7.77
C PHE A 32 5.04 7.96 -7.26
N GLU A 33 4.01 7.62 -8.04
CA GLU A 33 2.61 7.79 -7.62
C GLU A 33 2.26 6.95 -6.40
N ALA A 34 1.10 7.18 -5.81
CA ALA A 34 0.60 6.36 -4.72
C ALA A 34 0.43 4.89 -5.19
N PRO A 35 0.84 3.90 -4.38
CA PRO A 35 0.74 2.50 -4.77
C PRO A 35 -0.72 2.07 -4.96
N ILE A 36 -0.94 1.18 -5.91
CA ILE A 36 -2.23 0.55 -6.19
C ILE A 36 -2.21 -0.84 -5.56
N ILE A 37 -3.34 -1.21 -4.94
CA ILE A 37 -3.51 -2.51 -4.30
C ILE A 37 -4.52 -3.32 -5.10
N ASP A 38 -4.06 -4.45 -5.64
CA ASP A 38 -4.88 -5.49 -6.24
C ASP A 38 -5.63 -6.21 -5.12
N GLN A 39 -6.95 -5.98 -5.03
CA GLN A 39 -7.78 -6.56 -3.97
C GLN A 39 -8.00 -8.06 -4.16
N GLU A 40 -7.87 -8.58 -5.37
CA GLU A 40 -8.04 -10.01 -5.65
C GLU A 40 -6.85 -10.81 -5.09
N LYS A 41 -5.66 -10.23 -5.13
CA LYS A 41 -4.44 -10.82 -4.54
C LYS A 41 -4.25 -10.47 -3.06
N CYS A 42 -4.96 -9.46 -2.55
CA CYS A 42 -4.74 -8.96 -1.20
C CYS A 42 -5.25 -9.95 -0.13
N ILE A 43 -4.33 -10.65 0.53
CA ILE A 43 -4.64 -11.55 1.65
C ILE A 43 -4.91 -10.84 2.99
N SER A 44 -5.10 -9.52 2.98
CA SER A 44 -5.42 -8.71 4.17
C SER A 44 -4.46 -8.89 5.37
N CYS A 45 -3.18 -9.17 5.11
CA CYS A 45 -2.17 -9.41 6.17
C CYS A 45 -1.73 -8.14 6.93
N LYS A 46 -2.14 -6.93 6.47
CA LYS A 46 -1.86 -5.61 7.07
C LYS A 46 -0.37 -5.25 7.23
N LYS A 47 0.56 -5.98 6.61
CA LYS A 47 2.00 -5.67 6.70
C LYS A 47 2.34 -4.30 6.08
N CYS A 48 1.76 -3.98 4.92
CA CYS A 48 1.95 -2.68 4.26
C CYS A 48 1.42 -1.50 5.09
N VAL A 49 0.32 -1.69 5.82
CA VAL A 49 -0.23 -0.69 6.75
C VAL A 49 0.79 -0.37 7.85
N LYS A 50 1.38 -1.41 8.47
CA LYS A 50 2.38 -1.23 9.53
C LYS A 50 3.70 -0.64 9.03
N TYR A 51 4.03 -0.88 7.77
CA TYR A 51 5.32 -0.49 7.19
C TYR A 51 5.32 0.95 6.64
N CYS A 52 4.16 1.50 6.26
CA CYS A 52 4.07 2.85 5.72
C CYS A 52 4.21 3.90 6.85
N PRO A 53 5.32 4.66 6.94
CA PRO A 53 5.53 5.62 8.02
C PRO A 53 4.56 6.80 7.95
N MET A 54 4.07 7.12 6.76
CA MET A 54 3.10 8.21 6.53
C MET A 54 1.67 7.84 6.96
N GLY A 55 1.41 6.58 7.32
CA GLY A 55 0.06 6.10 7.60
C GLY A 55 -0.90 6.28 6.41
N ALA A 56 -0.36 6.27 5.19
CA ALA A 56 -1.12 6.44 3.96
C ALA A 56 -1.87 5.17 3.56
N ILE A 57 -1.36 4.00 3.94
CA ILE A 57 -2.00 2.71 3.69
C ILE A 57 -2.81 2.33 4.94
N GLN A 58 -4.11 2.09 4.79
CA GLN A 58 -5.03 1.82 5.89
C GLN A 58 -5.86 0.58 5.63
N ALA A 59 -6.13 -0.20 6.68
CA ALA A 59 -7.14 -1.25 6.64
C ALA A 59 -8.49 -0.63 7.02
N THR A 60 -9.44 -0.65 6.10
CA THR A 60 -10.83 -0.27 6.35
C THR A 60 -11.66 -1.54 6.49
N GLU A 61 -12.67 -1.52 7.37
CA GLU A 61 -13.57 -2.66 7.56
C GLU A 61 -14.43 -2.90 6.32
#